data_AF-A0A2P5EUL4-F1
#
_entry.id   AF-A0A2P5EUL4-F1
#
_cell.length_a   1.000
_cell.length_b   1.000
_cell.length_c   1.000
_cell.angle_alpha   90.00
_cell.angle_beta   90.00
_cell.angle_gamma   90.00
#
_symmetry.space_group_name_H-M   'P 1'
#
loop_
_entity.id
_entity.type
_entity.pdbx_description
1 polymer ?
#
loop_
_entity_poly.entity_id
_entity_poly.type
_entity_poly.pdbx_seq_one_letter_code
_entity_poly.pdbx_strand_id
1 'polypeptide(L)'
;MAQGHIIPFLALAHRLEQVADTRYTITLVTTQLNIHNIKHSLPQSSSIHLVGIPFSGGDGYGLPPGVENTHALPYHLLPNFFEACLSLKPAFRKLISDLCSDHNGRRRPLCIIADMFLGWSEEIALEFGVFNAIFCCGGGFGFACFHSLWLNLPHQRNMASAADEISLPDFPEASRIHVTQMSEYLRVADGSDKYSMILRKLLSFWLKADAILFNTVEELEQSTGLMYFRRKFGRDVVWAIGPVVLPVRKSVKEAGITSEMCAKWLDSNPERSVIYVAFGSQNTISTFLLNLILN
;
A
#
# COMPACT_ATOMS: atom_id res chain seq x y z
N MET A 1 -0.40 -9.09 3.45
CA MET A 1 0.02 -7.68 3.35
C MET A 1 1.47 -7.58 2.90
N ALA A 2 1.84 -6.49 2.23
CA ALA A 2 3.16 -6.29 1.64
C ALA A 2 4.03 -5.33 2.48
N GLN A 3 5.35 -5.54 2.51
CA GLN A 3 6.26 -4.67 3.29
C GLN A 3 6.25 -3.22 2.82
N GLY A 4 6.14 -2.99 1.50
CA GLY A 4 6.03 -1.66 0.90
C GLY A 4 4.77 -0.89 1.32
N HIS A 5 3.80 -1.57 1.94
CA HIS A 5 2.60 -0.96 2.52
C HIS A 5 2.71 -0.86 4.04
N ILE A 6 3.17 -1.91 4.73
CA ILE A 6 3.31 -1.93 6.19
C ILE A 6 4.27 -0.85 6.70
N ILE A 7 5.41 -0.64 6.02
CA ILE A 7 6.43 0.32 6.45
C ILE A 7 5.92 1.77 6.44
N PRO A 8 5.28 2.27 5.36
CA PRO A 8 4.65 3.59 5.38
C PRO A 8 3.55 3.75 6.44
N PHE A 9 2.75 2.71 6.71
CA PHE A 9 1.76 2.76 7.79
C PHE A 9 2.40 2.91 9.18
N LEU A 10 3.51 2.20 9.43
CA LEU A 10 4.30 2.40 10.65
C LEU A 10 4.87 3.81 10.74
N ALA A 11 5.39 4.34 9.63
CA ALA A 11 5.92 5.70 9.55
C ALA A 11 4.84 6.74 9.85
N LEU A 12 3.67 6.58 9.24
CA LEU A 12 2.52 7.45 9.44
C LEU A 12 2.01 7.38 10.89
N ALA A 13 1.84 6.18 11.45
CA ALA A 13 1.42 6.00 12.83
C ALA A 13 2.38 6.66 13.82
N HIS A 14 3.69 6.48 13.62
CA HIS A 14 4.71 7.13 14.45
C HIS A 14 4.72 8.65 14.29
N ARG A 15 4.54 9.16 13.07
CA ARG A 15 4.45 10.60 12.85
C ARG A 15 3.23 11.19 13.55
N LEU A 16 2.07 10.53 13.45
CA LEU A 16 0.84 10.91 14.13
C LEU A 16 1.03 10.94 15.65
N GLU A 17 1.69 9.93 16.22
CA GLU A 17 2.00 9.87 17.65
C GLU A 17 2.79 11.09 18.11
N GLN A 18 3.84 11.46 17.36
CA GLN A 18 4.69 12.60 17.67
C GLN A 18 3.93 13.94 17.62
N VAL A 19 3.07 14.16 16.61
CA VAL A 19 2.35 15.44 16.47
C VAL A 19 1.09 15.52 17.32
N ALA A 20 0.53 14.38 17.69
CA ALA A 20 -0.67 14.30 18.52
C ALA A 20 -0.41 14.68 19.97
N ASP A 21 0.83 14.58 20.46
CA ASP A 21 1.20 14.81 21.86
C ASP A 21 0.22 14.12 22.83
N THR A 22 0.00 12.81 22.60
CA THR A 22 -0.93 11.93 23.35
C THR A 22 -2.44 12.23 23.24
N ARG A 23 -2.86 13.21 22.40
CA ARG A 23 -4.30 13.52 22.20
C ARG A 23 -5.11 12.42 21.51
N TYR A 24 -4.44 11.56 20.75
CA TYR A 24 -5.07 10.46 20.01
C TYR A 24 -4.49 9.12 20.43
N THR A 25 -5.37 8.14 20.60
CA THR A 25 -4.97 6.73 20.67
C THR A 25 -4.76 6.24 19.24
N ILE A 26 -3.56 5.72 18.96
CA ILE A 26 -3.19 5.21 17.63
C ILE A 26 -3.11 3.70 17.71
N THR A 27 -3.89 3.03 16.87
CA THR A 27 -3.93 1.56 16.78
C THR A 27 -3.61 1.13 15.36
N LEU A 28 -2.53 0.40 15.19
CA LEU A 28 -2.19 -0.26 13.92
C LEU A 28 -2.80 -1.66 13.92
N VAL A 29 -3.77 -1.85 13.03
CA VAL A 29 -4.49 -3.11 12.87
C VAL A 29 -3.92 -3.87 11.67
N THR A 30 -3.46 -5.09 11.89
CA THR A 30 -2.95 -5.96 10.83
C THR A 30 -3.15 -7.42 11.25
N THR A 31 -2.59 -8.40 10.55
CA THR A 31 -2.75 -9.82 10.90
C THR A 31 -1.69 -10.27 11.90
N GLN A 32 -1.93 -11.39 12.58
CA GLN A 32 -1.07 -11.84 13.68
C GLN A 32 0.39 -12.05 13.29
N LEU A 33 0.65 -12.65 12.12
CA LEU A 33 2.02 -12.82 11.62
C LEU A 33 2.70 -11.47 11.36
N ASN A 34 1.95 -10.51 10.83
CA ASN A 34 2.50 -9.18 10.53
C ASN A 34 2.77 -8.38 11.81
N ILE A 35 1.94 -8.50 12.85
CA ILE A 35 2.22 -7.93 14.19
C ILE A 35 3.53 -8.49 14.73
N HIS A 36 3.74 -9.81 14.64
CA HIS A 36 4.97 -10.44 15.09
C HIS A 36 6.21 -9.87 14.38
N ASN A 37 6.10 -9.59 13.08
CA ASN A 37 7.20 -9.04 12.28
C ASN A 37 7.51 -7.57 12.59
N ILE A 38 6.54 -6.78 13.06
CA ILE A 38 6.70 -5.33 13.25
C ILE A 38 6.80 -4.87 14.70
N LYS A 39 6.56 -5.75 15.69
CA LYS A 39 6.61 -5.37 17.12
C LYS A 39 7.94 -4.72 17.54
N HIS A 40 9.04 -5.06 16.85
CA HIS A 40 10.37 -4.51 17.09
C HIS A 40 10.71 -3.33 16.18
N SER A 41 9.79 -2.88 15.32
CA SER A 41 9.99 -1.73 14.42
C SER A 41 9.69 -0.39 15.10
N LEU A 42 8.87 -0.38 16.15
CA LEU A 42 8.50 0.83 16.91
C LEU A 42 9.37 1.08 18.15
N PRO A 43 9.66 2.34 18.53
CA PRO A 43 10.25 2.75 19.82
C PRO A 43 9.68 1.95 21.00
N GLN A 44 10.51 1.53 21.95
CA GLN A 44 9.99 0.93 23.20
C GLN A 44 9.12 1.95 23.98
N SER A 45 9.37 3.24 23.78
CA SER A 45 8.57 4.35 24.29
C SER A 45 7.31 4.65 23.46
N SER A 46 7.07 3.91 22.38
CA SER A 46 5.90 4.09 21.53
C SER A 46 4.65 3.66 22.29
N SER A 47 3.64 4.53 22.29
CA SER A 47 2.28 4.31 22.77
C SER A 47 1.35 3.69 21.72
N ILE A 48 1.80 3.57 20.47
CA ILE A 48 1.03 2.92 19.39
C ILE A 48 0.64 1.48 19.78
N HIS A 49 -0.66 1.20 19.74
CA HIS A 49 -1.20 -0.13 19.96
C HIS A 49 -1.09 -0.97 18.69
N LEU A 50 -0.64 -2.21 18.83
CA LEU A 50 -0.56 -3.19 17.76
C LEU A 50 -1.67 -4.23 17.96
N VAL A 51 -2.62 -4.31 17.04
CA VAL A 51 -3.77 -5.24 17.12
C VAL A 51 -3.75 -6.21 15.94
N GLY A 52 -3.61 -7.49 16.26
CA GLY A 52 -3.70 -8.58 15.31
C GLY A 52 -5.13 -9.09 15.15
N ILE A 53 -5.65 -9.08 13.93
CA ILE A 53 -6.95 -9.67 13.60
C ILE A 53 -6.79 -11.00 12.83
N PRO A 54 -7.69 -11.98 13.01
CA PRO A 54 -7.64 -13.26 12.31
C PRO A 54 -7.69 -13.09 10.78
N PHE A 55 -6.86 -13.85 10.08
CA PHE A 55 -6.85 -13.95 8.62
C PHE A 55 -7.02 -15.40 8.19
N SER A 56 -8.07 -15.68 7.45
CA SER A 56 -8.41 -17.03 7.00
C SER A 56 -8.03 -17.20 5.53
N GLY A 57 -6.74 -17.16 5.24
CA GLY A 57 -6.24 -17.30 3.88
C GLY A 57 -6.28 -18.74 3.33
N GLY A 58 -6.05 -19.73 4.19
CA GLY A 58 -6.02 -21.14 3.78
C GLY A 58 -7.39 -21.73 3.48
N ASP A 59 -8.41 -21.36 4.27
CA ASP A 59 -9.74 -21.93 4.19
C ASP A 59 -10.57 -21.23 3.11
N GLY A 60 -10.72 -21.88 1.95
CA GLY A 60 -11.62 -21.44 0.88
C GLY A 60 -11.02 -20.49 -0.16
N TYR A 61 -9.80 -19.98 0.05
CA TYR A 61 -9.11 -19.10 -0.93
C TYR A 61 -7.90 -19.74 -1.61
N GLY A 62 -7.53 -20.97 -1.24
CA GLY A 62 -6.45 -21.70 -1.92
C GLY A 62 -5.05 -21.10 -1.71
N LEU A 63 -4.84 -20.37 -0.61
CA LEU A 63 -3.52 -19.90 -0.22
C LEU A 63 -2.76 -20.99 0.56
N PRO A 64 -1.42 -21.02 0.49
CA PRO A 64 -0.64 -21.93 1.31
C PRO A 64 -0.84 -21.65 2.82
N PRO A 65 -0.75 -22.67 3.69
CA PRO A 65 -0.89 -22.49 5.13
C PRO A 65 0.09 -21.45 5.69
N GLY A 66 -0.39 -20.59 6.58
CA GLY A 66 0.43 -19.58 7.26
C GLY A 66 0.84 -18.36 6.41
N VAL A 67 0.36 -18.25 5.16
CA VAL A 67 0.66 -17.09 4.30
C VAL A 67 -0.27 -15.92 4.63
N GLU A 68 0.24 -14.94 5.37
CA GLU A 68 -0.49 -13.67 5.66
C GLU A 68 0.15 -12.44 4.98
N ASN A 69 1.25 -12.65 4.25
CA ASN A 69 2.01 -11.60 3.59
C ASN A 69 2.51 -12.04 2.21
N THR A 70 2.90 -11.06 1.40
CA THR A 70 3.34 -11.32 0.03
C THR A 70 4.79 -11.80 -0.05
N HIS A 71 5.52 -11.88 1.06
CA HIS A 71 6.95 -12.20 1.04
C HIS A 71 7.18 -13.64 0.56
N ALA A 72 6.33 -14.57 1.00
CA ALA A 72 6.37 -15.98 0.60
C ALA A 72 5.20 -16.37 -0.32
N LEU A 73 4.47 -15.39 -0.87
CA LEU A 73 3.32 -15.65 -1.73
C LEU A 73 3.78 -15.86 -3.18
N PRO A 74 3.53 -17.03 -3.79
CA PRO A 74 3.72 -17.20 -5.23
C PRO A 74 2.92 -16.15 -6.01
N TYR A 75 3.55 -15.48 -6.97
CA TYR A 75 2.93 -14.34 -7.67
C TYR A 75 1.59 -14.70 -8.33
N HIS A 76 1.44 -15.94 -8.83
CA HIS A 76 0.20 -16.47 -9.43
C HIS A 76 -1.00 -16.53 -8.45
N LEU A 77 -0.77 -16.43 -7.14
CA LEU A 77 -1.80 -16.45 -6.08
C LEU A 77 -2.19 -15.04 -5.59
N LEU A 78 -1.65 -13.99 -6.19
CA LEU A 78 -1.98 -12.61 -5.81
C LEU A 78 -3.48 -12.28 -5.88
N PRO A 79 -4.26 -12.72 -6.90
CA PRO A 79 -5.70 -12.51 -6.92
C PRO A 79 -6.43 -13.18 -5.76
N ASN A 80 -6.02 -14.40 -5.40
CA ASN A 80 -6.56 -15.13 -4.27
C ASN A 80 -6.22 -14.44 -2.95
N PHE A 81 -5.03 -13.84 -2.86
CA PHE A 81 -4.61 -13.08 -1.69
C PHE A 81 -5.46 -11.84 -1.47
N PHE A 82 -5.78 -11.09 -2.53
CA PHE A 82 -6.69 -9.94 -2.43
C PHE A 82 -8.10 -10.34 -2.02
N GLU A 83 -8.60 -11.48 -2.52
CA GLU A 83 -9.90 -12.00 -2.10
C GLU A 83 -9.89 -12.41 -0.63
N ALA A 84 -8.84 -13.12 -0.19
CA ALA A 84 -8.69 -13.55 1.20
C ALA A 84 -8.62 -12.38 2.18
N CYS A 85 -8.15 -11.19 1.77
CA CYS A 85 -8.22 -9.97 2.60
C CYS A 85 -9.65 -9.60 3.00
N LEU A 86 -10.69 -10.06 2.29
CA LEU A 86 -12.09 -9.88 2.69
C LEU A 86 -12.44 -10.67 3.96
N SER A 87 -11.70 -11.73 4.28
CA SER A 87 -11.88 -12.50 5.54
C SER A 87 -11.59 -11.67 6.79
N LEU A 88 -10.86 -10.55 6.66
CA LEU A 88 -10.58 -9.62 7.75
C LEU A 88 -11.83 -8.83 8.19
N LYS A 89 -12.84 -8.71 7.31
CA LYS A 89 -14.03 -7.87 7.53
C LYS A 89 -14.75 -8.13 8.84
N PRO A 90 -15.11 -9.38 9.22
CA PRO A 90 -15.90 -9.61 10.41
C PRO A 90 -15.15 -9.23 11.70
N ALA A 91 -13.86 -9.56 11.77
CA ALA A 91 -13.02 -9.21 12.90
C ALA A 91 -12.78 -7.70 12.99
N PHE A 92 -12.54 -7.03 11.86
CA PHE A 92 -12.41 -5.58 11.81
C PHE A 92 -13.72 -4.88 12.19
N ARG A 93 -14.87 -5.34 11.70
CA ARG A 93 -16.20 -4.84 12.10
C ARG A 93 -16.39 -4.93 13.61
N LYS A 94 -16.09 -6.09 14.20
CA LYS A 94 -16.20 -6.28 15.65
C LYS A 94 -15.32 -5.28 16.40
N LEU A 95 -14.06 -5.11 15.97
CA LEU A 95 -13.14 -4.14 16.58
C LEU A 95 -13.70 -2.71 16.55
N ILE A 96 -14.22 -2.25 15.39
CA ILE A 96 -14.80 -0.92 15.26
C ILE A 96 -16.07 -0.78 16.13
N SER A 97 -16.92 -1.82 16.17
CA SER A 97 -18.09 -1.87 17.03
C SER A 97 -17.74 -1.72 18.51
N ASP A 98 -16.74 -2.48 18.98
CA ASP A 98 -16.27 -2.43 20.36
C ASP A 98 -15.76 -1.01 20.69
N LEU A 99 -14.91 -0.43 19.83
CA LEU A 99 -14.38 0.94 20.00
C LEU A 99 -15.47 2.01 20.01
N CYS A 100 -16.55 1.82 19.25
CA CYS A 100 -17.69 2.74 19.27
C CYS A 100 -18.54 2.63 20.55
N SER A 101 -18.51 1.47 21.22
CA SER A 101 -19.37 1.18 22.39
C SER A 101 -18.73 1.57 23.73
N ASP A 102 -17.42 1.69 23.81
CA ASP A 102 -16.63 1.55 25.05
C ASP A 102 -16.52 2.79 25.97
N HIS A 103 -17.43 3.77 25.94
CA HIS A 103 -17.15 5.08 26.57
C HIS A 103 -18.27 5.74 27.38
N ASN A 104 -18.94 5.03 28.30
CA ASN A 104 -19.81 5.64 29.34
C ASN A 104 -20.77 6.74 28.80
N GLY A 105 -21.31 6.57 27.59
CA GLY A 105 -22.20 7.54 26.94
C GLY A 105 -21.54 8.69 26.16
N ARG A 106 -20.20 8.75 26.07
CA ARG A 106 -19.44 9.73 25.26
C ARG A 106 -18.77 9.06 24.06
N ARG A 107 -19.34 9.25 22.87
CA ARG A 107 -18.74 8.77 21.62
C ARG A 107 -17.45 9.57 21.34
N ARG A 108 -16.30 8.90 21.36
CA ARG A 108 -15.03 9.52 20.93
C ARG A 108 -15.00 9.61 19.40
N PRO A 109 -14.43 10.69 18.81
CA PRO A 109 -14.17 10.72 17.38
C PRO A 109 -13.26 9.55 16.99
N LEU A 110 -13.68 8.76 16.00
CA LEU A 110 -12.89 7.68 15.44
C LEU A 110 -12.58 8.00 13.98
N CYS A 111 -11.37 7.65 13.56
CA CYS A 111 -10.88 7.81 12.20
C CYS A 111 -10.25 6.49 11.77
N ILE A 112 -10.65 5.98 10.61
CA ILE A 112 -10.05 4.82 9.97
C ILE A 112 -9.15 5.34 8.86
N ILE A 113 -7.90 4.88 8.84
CA ILE A 113 -6.98 5.09 7.71
C ILE A 113 -6.64 3.70 7.18
N ALA A 114 -7.13 3.36 6.00
CA ALA A 114 -7.02 2.05 5.41
C ALA A 114 -6.11 2.04 4.19
N ASP A 115 -5.44 0.91 3.95
CA ASP A 115 -4.67 0.73 2.73
C ASP A 115 -5.59 0.76 1.50
N MET A 116 -5.09 1.25 0.37
CA MET A 116 -5.85 1.28 -0.88
C MET A 116 -6.44 -0.06 -1.32
N PHE A 117 -5.82 -1.19 -0.95
CA PHE A 117 -6.33 -2.53 -1.25
C PHE A 117 -7.32 -3.05 -0.22
N LEU A 118 -7.56 -2.30 0.85
CA LEU A 118 -8.52 -2.57 1.92
C LEU A 118 -9.65 -1.54 1.93
N GLY A 119 -9.99 -0.99 0.75
CA GLY A 119 -11.05 0.01 0.59
C GLY A 119 -12.42 -0.45 1.11
N TRP A 120 -12.62 -1.76 1.26
CA TRP A 120 -13.82 -2.33 1.87
C TRP A 120 -14.07 -1.92 3.34
N SER A 121 -13.06 -1.36 4.01
CA SER A 121 -13.20 -0.74 5.33
C SER A 121 -14.20 0.42 5.35
N GLU A 122 -14.43 1.05 4.20
CA GLU A 122 -15.45 2.10 4.01
C GLU A 122 -16.84 1.62 4.39
N GLU A 123 -17.23 0.40 3.99
CA GLU A 123 -18.56 -0.15 4.30
C GLU A 123 -18.79 -0.22 5.82
N ILE A 124 -17.75 -0.58 6.57
CA ILE A 124 -17.78 -0.68 8.03
C ILE A 124 -17.75 0.73 8.64
N ALA A 125 -16.94 1.63 8.10
CA ALA A 125 -16.91 3.01 8.56
C ALA A 125 -18.28 3.69 8.42
N LEU A 126 -18.96 3.49 7.29
CA LEU A 126 -20.31 3.97 7.03
C LEU A 126 -21.33 3.38 8.01
N GLU A 127 -21.28 2.06 8.27
CA GLU A 127 -22.15 1.35 9.22
C GLU A 127 -22.10 2.00 10.62
N PHE A 128 -20.91 2.44 11.05
CA PHE A 128 -20.71 3.08 12.34
C PHE A 128 -20.59 4.61 12.27
N GLY A 129 -20.84 5.26 11.13
CA GLY A 129 -20.69 6.71 10.96
C GLY A 129 -19.33 7.26 11.39
N VAL A 130 -18.25 6.60 10.96
CA VAL A 130 -16.84 6.88 11.27
C VAL A 130 -16.16 7.47 10.04
N PHE A 131 -15.26 8.45 10.24
CA PHE A 131 -14.48 9.01 9.15
C PHE A 131 -13.51 7.97 8.57
N ASN A 132 -13.44 7.85 7.24
CA ASN A 132 -12.62 6.88 6.54
C ASN A 132 -11.72 7.51 5.48
N ALA A 133 -10.41 7.37 5.65
CA ALA A 133 -9.42 7.76 4.68
C ALA A 133 -8.74 6.54 4.04
N ILE A 134 -8.43 6.66 2.76
CA ILE A 134 -7.55 5.72 2.05
C ILE A 134 -6.13 6.27 2.05
N PHE A 135 -5.15 5.43 2.39
CA PHE A 135 -3.73 5.78 2.30
C PHE A 135 -3.05 5.00 1.16
N CYS A 136 -2.51 5.77 0.22
CA CYS A 136 -1.73 5.31 -0.91
C CYS A 136 -0.24 5.47 -0.59
N CYS A 137 0.47 4.34 -0.45
CA CYS A 137 1.83 4.27 0.09
C CYS A 137 2.95 4.82 -0.82
N GLY A 138 2.61 5.51 -1.91
CA GLY A 138 3.52 5.99 -2.95
C GLY A 138 2.95 7.16 -3.75
N GLY A 139 3.60 7.46 -4.88
CA GLY A 139 3.34 8.65 -5.71
C GLY A 139 1.99 8.67 -6.41
N GLY A 140 1.45 9.87 -6.60
CA GLY A 140 0.16 10.10 -7.24
C GLY A 140 0.14 9.62 -8.70
N PHE A 141 1.18 9.90 -9.48
CA PHE A 141 1.24 9.57 -10.90
C PHE A 141 1.15 8.06 -11.14
N GLY A 142 1.95 7.26 -10.41
CA GLY A 142 1.94 5.81 -10.53
C GLY A 142 0.58 5.21 -10.18
N PHE A 143 -0.05 5.71 -9.11
CA PHE A 143 -1.40 5.27 -8.75
C PHE A 143 -2.47 5.76 -9.71
N ALA A 144 -2.33 6.94 -10.32
CA ALA A 144 -3.25 7.42 -11.34
C ALA A 144 -3.19 6.52 -12.59
N CYS A 145 -1.98 6.13 -13.02
CA CYS A 145 -1.79 5.13 -14.08
C CYS A 145 -2.44 3.79 -13.70
N PHE A 146 -2.13 3.26 -12.50
CA PHE A 146 -2.71 2.02 -12.00
C PHE A 146 -4.25 2.07 -11.98
N HIS A 147 -4.82 3.14 -11.44
CA HIS A 147 -6.25 3.34 -11.29
C HIS A 147 -6.95 3.45 -12.65
N SER A 148 -6.40 4.22 -13.57
CA SER A 148 -6.91 4.34 -14.95
C SER A 148 -6.86 3.00 -15.70
N LEU A 149 -5.73 2.28 -15.63
CA LEU A 149 -5.54 1.01 -16.32
C LEU A 149 -6.55 -0.05 -15.87
N TRP A 150 -6.74 -0.23 -14.57
CA TRP A 150 -7.64 -1.26 -14.05
C TRP A 150 -9.13 -0.94 -14.22
N LEU A 151 -9.51 0.34 -14.18
CA LEU A 151 -10.89 0.74 -14.43
C LEU A 151 -11.26 0.63 -15.91
N ASN A 152 -10.36 1.00 -16.82
CA ASN A 152 -10.70 1.15 -18.23
C ASN A 152 -10.26 -0.02 -19.11
N LEU A 153 -9.25 -0.79 -18.70
CA LEU A 153 -8.58 -1.85 -19.48
C LEU A 153 -8.34 -1.45 -20.95
N PRO A 154 -7.64 -0.33 -21.22
CA PRO A 154 -7.55 0.23 -22.57
C PRO A 154 -6.83 -0.68 -23.57
N HIS A 155 -5.99 -1.61 -23.12
CA HIS A 155 -5.36 -2.64 -23.96
C HIS A 155 -6.38 -3.55 -24.66
N GLN A 156 -7.54 -3.81 -24.04
CA GLN A 156 -8.61 -4.63 -24.63
C GLN A 156 -9.22 -3.97 -25.88
N ARG A 157 -9.22 -2.63 -25.94
CA ARG A 157 -9.72 -1.88 -27.11
C ARG A 157 -8.69 -1.82 -28.25
N ASN A 158 -7.41 -1.96 -27.92
CA ASN A 158 -6.29 -1.90 -28.86
C ASN A 158 -5.87 -3.27 -29.42
N MET A 159 -6.55 -4.37 -29.07
CA MET A 159 -6.26 -5.69 -29.63
C MET A 159 -6.33 -5.75 -31.17
N ALA A 160 -7.07 -4.83 -31.79
CA ALA A 160 -7.19 -4.72 -33.25
C ALA A 160 -6.02 -3.99 -33.92
N SER A 161 -5.21 -3.21 -33.20
CA SER A 161 -4.21 -2.30 -33.81
C SER A 161 -2.76 -2.75 -33.69
N ALA A 162 -2.46 -3.88 -33.04
CA ALA A 162 -1.10 -4.35 -32.76
C ALA A 162 -0.16 -3.27 -32.17
N ALA A 163 -0.74 -2.22 -31.55
CA ALA A 163 0.02 -1.12 -31.01
C ALA A 163 0.56 -1.51 -29.65
N ASP A 164 1.89 -1.47 -29.50
CA ASP A 164 2.57 -1.73 -28.24
C ASP A 164 2.41 -0.59 -27.22
N GLU A 165 1.86 0.55 -27.65
CA GLU A 165 1.59 1.72 -26.82
C GLU A 165 0.09 1.94 -26.61
N ILE A 166 -0.27 2.29 -25.37
CA ILE A 166 -1.65 2.48 -24.95
C ILE A 166 -1.80 3.85 -24.30
N SER A 167 -2.85 4.57 -24.70
CA SER A 167 -3.25 5.83 -24.07
C SER A 167 -4.25 5.58 -22.94
N LEU A 168 -4.13 6.37 -21.86
CA LEU A 168 -5.06 6.29 -20.73
C LEU A 168 -6.25 7.23 -20.94
N PRO A 169 -7.50 6.70 -21.03
CA PRO A 169 -8.64 7.49 -21.48
C PRO A 169 -9.06 8.59 -20.49
N ASP A 170 -8.85 8.39 -19.19
CA ASP A 170 -9.16 9.37 -18.14
C ASP A 170 -7.90 10.02 -17.54
N PHE A 171 -6.71 9.73 -18.06
CA PHE A 171 -5.44 10.31 -17.60
C PHE A 171 -4.49 10.66 -18.76
N PRO A 172 -4.86 11.61 -19.63
CA PRO A 172 -4.07 11.97 -20.81
C PRO A 172 -2.68 12.53 -20.47
N GLU A 173 -2.48 13.09 -19.28
CA GLU A 173 -1.18 13.59 -18.82
C GLU A 173 -0.13 12.48 -18.63
N ALA A 174 -0.55 11.21 -18.52
CA ALA A 174 0.37 10.07 -18.53
C ALA A 174 0.95 9.77 -19.92
N SER A 175 0.49 10.48 -20.97
CA SER A 175 0.88 10.24 -22.36
C SER A 175 0.55 8.79 -22.77
N ARG A 176 1.55 8.01 -23.18
CA ARG A 176 1.42 6.63 -23.62
C ARG A 176 2.21 5.70 -22.71
N ILE A 177 1.62 4.55 -22.43
CA ILE A 177 2.23 3.47 -21.66
C ILE A 177 2.49 2.31 -22.60
N HIS A 178 3.72 1.82 -22.61
CA HIS A 178 4.07 0.63 -23.37
C HIS A 178 3.53 -0.62 -22.66
N VAL A 179 3.05 -1.62 -23.40
CA VAL A 179 2.48 -2.88 -22.86
C VAL A 179 3.44 -3.62 -21.92
N THR A 180 4.75 -3.47 -22.12
CA THR A 180 5.78 -4.07 -21.25
C THR A 180 5.87 -3.42 -19.87
N GLN A 181 5.35 -2.20 -19.70
CA GLN A 181 5.25 -1.52 -18.40
C GLN A 181 4.05 -2.01 -17.58
N MET A 182 3.16 -2.81 -18.19
CA MET A 182 2.03 -3.42 -17.50
C MET A 182 2.45 -4.71 -16.79
N SER A 183 1.78 -5.04 -15.68
CA SER A 183 1.95 -6.36 -15.07
C SER A 183 1.39 -7.45 -16.00
N GLU A 184 1.90 -8.68 -15.86
CA GLU A 184 1.40 -9.83 -16.63
C GLU A 184 -0.11 -10.00 -16.49
N TYR A 185 -0.62 -9.86 -15.27
CA TYR A 185 -2.03 -9.88 -14.97
C TYR A 185 -2.83 -8.81 -15.70
N LEU A 186 -2.35 -7.57 -15.70
CA LEU A 186 -3.06 -6.49 -16.37
C LEU A 186 -3.08 -6.72 -17.89
N ARG A 187 -2.01 -7.26 -18.48
CA ARG A 187 -1.96 -7.55 -19.93
C ARG A 187 -3.02 -8.55 -20.36
N VAL A 188 -3.31 -9.57 -19.54
CA VAL A 188 -4.30 -10.61 -19.83
C VAL A 188 -5.70 -10.29 -19.28
N ALA A 189 -5.83 -9.26 -18.45
CA ALA A 189 -7.08 -8.87 -17.82
C ALA A 189 -8.14 -8.46 -18.84
N ASP A 190 -9.34 -9.02 -18.75
CA ASP A 190 -10.47 -8.77 -19.65
C ASP A 190 -11.67 -8.10 -18.96
N GLY A 191 -11.60 -7.93 -17.64
CA GLY A 191 -12.67 -7.34 -16.83
C GLY A 191 -13.61 -8.36 -16.21
N SER A 192 -13.64 -9.59 -16.72
CA SER A 192 -14.38 -10.73 -16.19
C SER A 192 -13.51 -11.69 -15.38
N ASP A 193 -12.19 -11.62 -15.55
CA ASP A 193 -11.24 -12.37 -14.72
C ASP A 193 -11.34 -11.96 -13.23
N LYS A 194 -11.02 -12.92 -12.36
CA LYS A 194 -11.11 -12.77 -10.91
C LYS A 194 -10.37 -11.53 -10.39
N TYR A 195 -9.19 -11.23 -10.95
CA TYR A 195 -8.37 -10.14 -10.45
C TYR A 195 -8.96 -8.78 -10.85
N SER A 196 -9.40 -8.64 -12.10
CA SER A 196 -10.14 -7.46 -12.55
C SER A 196 -11.37 -7.19 -11.71
N MET A 197 -12.19 -8.20 -11.45
CA MET A 197 -13.41 -8.05 -10.64
C MET A 197 -13.09 -7.56 -9.23
N ILE A 198 -12.09 -8.16 -8.57
CA ILE A 198 -11.67 -7.77 -7.23
C ILE A 198 -11.09 -6.35 -7.22
N LEU A 199 -10.16 -6.02 -8.12
CA LEU A 199 -9.55 -4.70 -8.14
C LEU A 199 -10.55 -3.60 -8.47
N ARG A 200 -11.44 -3.79 -9.45
CA ARG A 200 -12.50 -2.82 -9.76
C ARG A 200 -13.41 -2.59 -8.56
N LYS A 201 -13.75 -3.65 -7.82
CA LYS A 201 -14.51 -3.53 -6.57
C LYS A 201 -13.72 -2.78 -5.49
N LEU A 202 -12.43 -3.04 -5.32
CA LEU A 202 -11.60 -2.34 -4.34
C LEU A 202 -11.45 -0.85 -4.69
N LEU A 203 -11.26 -0.53 -5.97
CA LEU A 203 -11.11 0.84 -6.46
C LEU A 203 -12.43 1.62 -6.39
N SER A 204 -13.59 0.98 -6.50
CA SER A 204 -14.88 1.67 -6.38
C SER A 204 -15.12 2.24 -4.97
N PHE A 205 -14.51 1.67 -3.94
CA PHE A 205 -14.55 2.23 -2.58
C PHE A 205 -13.82 3.56 -2.45
N TRP A 206 -12.89 3.89 -3.36
CA TRP A 206 -12.20 5.18 -3.32
C TRP A 206 -13.15 6.35 -3.55
N LEU A 207 -14.21 6.16 -4.35
CA LEU A 207 -15.24 7.16 -4.58
C LEU A 207 -16.03 7.51 -3.32
N LYS A 208 -15.98 6.66 -2.29
CA LYS A 208 -16.75 6.77 -1.07
C LYS A 208 -15.91 7.14 0.15
N ALA A 209 -14.59 7.27 -0.02
CA ALA A 209 -13.70 7.67 1.06
C ALA A 209 -13.85 9.18 1.35
N ASP A 210 -13.79 9.56 2.63
CA ASP A 210 -13.83 10.96 3.04
C ASP A 210 -12.51 11.69 2.72
N ALA A 211 -11.41 10.94 2.64
CA ALA A 211 -10.11 11.45 2.22
C ALA A 211 -9.27 10.37 1.52
N ILE A 212 -8.36 10.82 0.64
CA ILE A 212 -7.36 9.99 -0.02
C ILE A 212 -6.00 10.67 0.20
N LEU A 213 -5.14 9.95 0.91
CA LEU A 213 -3.84 10.42 1.36
C LEU A 213 -2.76 9.75 0.50
N PHE A 214 -1.89 10.55 -0.11
CA PHE A 214 -0.75 10.05 -0.89
C PHE A 214 0.55 10.27 -0.13
N ASN A 215 1.37 9.23 -0.04
CA ASN A 215 2.73 9.31 0.46
C ASN A 215 3.67 9.93 -0.59
N THR A 216 3.44 11.21 -0.87
CA THR A 216 4.21 12.02 -1.82
C THR A 216 4.24 13.47 -1.35
N VAL A 217 5.02 14.31 -2.03
CA VAL A 217 5.06 15.75 -1.83
C VAL A 217 4.21 16.47 -2.88
N GLU A 218 3.54 17.54 -2.48
CA GLU A 218 2.63 18.32 -3.33
C GLU A 218 3.37 18.88 -4.56
N GLU A 219 4.56 19.42 -4.36
CA GLU A 219 5.37 20.11 -5.36
C GLU A 219 5.75 19.22 -6.56
N LEU A 220 5.86 17.91 -6.33
CA LEU A 220 6.22 16.94 -7.37
C LEU A 220 5.01 16.50 -8.21
N GLU A 221 3.82 16.52 -7.63
CA GLU A 221 2.66 15.76 -8.15
C GLU A 221 1.42 16.62 -8.40
N GLN A 222 1.41 17.88 -7.92
CA GLN A 222 0.23 18.76 -7.97
C GLN A 222 -0.33 18.99 -9.38
N SER A 223 0.53 18.95 -10.41
CA SER A 223 0.15 19.21 -11.81
C SER A 223 -0.23 17.96 -12.58
N THR A 224 0.02 16.76 -12.05
CA THR A 224 -0.19 15.48 -12.77
C THR A 224 -0.95 14.47 -11.90
N GLY A 225 -0.26 13.67 -11.09
CA GLY A 225 -0.84 12.55 -10.35
C GLY A 225 -1.92 12.97 -9.35
N LEU A 226 -1.65 13.98 -8.51
CA LEU A 226 -2.65 14.48 -7.58
C LEU A 226 -3.80 15.18 -8.32
N MET A 227 -3.50 15.87 -9.42
CA MET A 227 -4.52 16.52 -10.25
C MET A 227 -5.53 15.50 -10.81
N TYR A 228 -5.07 14.34 -11.27
CA TYR A 228 -5.95 13.26 -11.73
C TYR A 228 -6.99 12.90 -10.66
N PHE A 229 -6.53 12.64 -9.44
CA PHE A 229 -7.41 12.25 -8.34
C PHE A 229 -8.32 13.39 -7.87
N ARG A 230 -7.81 14.63 -7.82
CA ARG A 230 -8.61 15.81 -7.45
C ARG A 230 -9.74 16.09 -8.45
N ARG A 231 -9.53 15.84 -9.75
CA ARG A 231 -10.60 15.94 -10.76
C ARG A 231 -11.67 14.87 -10.56
N LYS A 232 -11.28 13.69 -10.07
CA LYS A 232 -12.18 12.53 -9.93
C LYS A 232 -12.94 12.50 -8.61
N PHE A 233 -12.31 12.92 -7.52
CA PHE A 233 -12.83 12.80 -6.16
C PHE A 233 -13.08 14.16 -5.47
N GLY A 234 -12.60 15.26 -6.04
CA GLY A 234 -12.66 16.59 -5.45
C GLY A 234 -11.34 17.02 -4.81
N ARG A 235 -11.11 18.33 -4.80
CA ARG A 235 -9.84 18.91 -4.30
C ARG A 235 -9.65 18.69 -2.79
N ASP A 236 -10.72 18.85 -2.02
CA ASP A 236 -10.69 18.80 -0.56
C ASP A 236 -10.62 17.36 0.00
N VAL A 237 -10.70 16.36 -0.88
CA VAL A 237 -10.61 14.93 -0.53
C VAL A 237 -9.18 14.41 -0.70
N VAL A 238 -8.35 15.02 -1.56
CA VAL A 238 -7.06 14.44 -1.98
C VAL A 238 -5.87 15.24 -1.42
N TRP A 239 -5.05 14.56 -0.61
CA TRP A 239 -3.98 15.19 0.16
C TRP A 239 -2.63 14.51 -0.05
N ALA A 240 -1.59 15.31 -0.28
CA ALA A 240 -0.20 14.88 -0.15
C ALA A 240 0.21 14.96 1.33
N ILE A 241 0.71 13.86 1.89
CA ILE A 241 1.12 13.78 3.31
C ILE A 241 2.54 13.24 3.49
N GLY A 242 3.26 13.04 2.39
CA GLY A 242 4.56 12.40 2.35
C GLY A 242 5.74 13.37 2.25
N PRO A 243 6.96 12.82 2.22
CA PRO A 243 7.26 11.40 2.46
C PRO A 243 7.13 11.08 3.96
N VAL A 244 6.36 10.05 4.31
CA VAL A 244 6.39 9.49 5.66
C VAL A 244 7.61 8.59 5.77
N VAL A 245 8.49 8.88 6.73
CA VAL A 245 9.74 8.17 6.92
C VAL A 245 9.85 7.75 8.38
N LEU A 246 10.14 6.46 8.61
CA LEU A 246 10.46 5.98 9.94
C LEU A 246 11.85 6.49 10.36
N PRO A 247 12.04 6.87 11.64
CA PRO A 247 13.37 7.16 12.15
C PRO A 247 14.29 5.96 11.93
N VAL A 248 15.50 6.22 11.41
CA VAL A 248 16.51 5.18 11.20
C VAL A 248 16.88 4.60 12.56
N ARG A 249 16.54 3.33 12.78
CA ARG A 249 17.04 2.58 13.93
C ARG A 249 18.37 1.95 13.55
N LYS A 250 19.33 2.05 14.48
CA LYS A 250 20.55 1.23 14.46
C LYS A 250 20.14 -0.23 14.61
N SER A 251 19.82 -0.89 13.50
CA SER A 251 19.59 -2.33 13.48
C SER A 251 20.91 -3.00 13.14
N VAL A 252 21.35 -3.91 14.01
CA VAL A 252 22.32 -4.94 13.61
C VAL A 252 21.52 -5.93 12.78
N LYS A 253 21.65 -5.88 11.44
CA LYS A 253 21.03 -6.89 10.56
C LYS A 253 21.86 -8.18 10.56
N GLU A 254 21.19 -9.27 10.20
CA GLU A 254 21.60 -10.69 10.23
C GLU A 254 22.97 -11.01 9.58
N ALA A 255 23.52 -10.12 8.75
CA ALA A 255 24.81 -10.30 8.08
C ALA A 255 26.00 -9.59 8.76
N GLY A 256 25.81 -8.96 9.94
CA GLY A 256 26.88 -8.27 10.66
C GLY A 256 27.32 -6.92 10.06
N ILE A 257 26.76 -6.51 8.92
CA ILE A 257 26.99 -5.20 8.31
C ILE A 257 26.06 -4.18 8.96
N THR A 258 26.65 -3.16 9.58
CA THR A 258 25.92 -2.06 10.22
C THR A 258 25.77 -0.87 9.27
N SER A 259 24.78 -0.01 9.55
CA SER A 259 24.61 1.28 8.85
C SER A 259 25.89 2.13 8.88
N GLU A 260 26.62 2.07 9.99
CA GLU A 260 27.86 2.78 10.21
C GLU A 260 29.00 2.25 9.32
N MET A 261 29.05 0.94 9.09
CA MET A 261 30.02 0.34 8.16
C MET A 261 29.72 0.75 6.71
N CYS A 262 28.45 0.73 6.30
CA CYS A 262 28.04 1.20 4.98
C CYS A 262 28.39 2.68 4.80
N ALA A 263 28.08 3.54 5.79
CA ALA A 263 28.40 4.96 5.73
C ALA A 263 29.90 5.20 5.60
N LYS A 264 30.73 4.57 6.44
CA LYS A 264 32.19 4.67 6.33
C LYS A 264 32.75 4.21 4.99
N TRP A 265 32.17 3.14 4.42
CA TRP A 265 32.55 2.68 3.11
C TRP A 265 32.16 3.69 2.02
N LEU A 266 30.96 4.25 2.07
CA LEU A 266 30.53 5.32 1.16
C LEU A 266 31.45 6.55 1.25
N ASP A 267 31.79 6.98 2.47
CA ASP A 267 32.69 8.13 2.71
C ASP A 267 34.12 7.91 2.17
N SER A 268 34.54 6.64 1.99
CA SER A 268 35.85 6.29 1.45
C SER A 268 35.92 6.33 -0.09
N ASN A 269 34.78 6.48 -0.77
CA ASN A 269 34.71 6.54 -2.23
C ASN A 269 34.60 7.99 -2.73
N PRO A 270 35.08 8.30 -3.95
CA PRO A 270 34.86 9.61 -4.56
C PRO A 270 33.38 9.98 -4.68
N GLU A 271 33.10 11.30 -4.75
CA GLU A 271 31.74 11.79 -4.96
C GLU A 271 31.16 11.20 -6.27
N ARG A 272 29.91 10.73 -6.22
CA ARG A 272 29.17 10.20 -7.38
C ARG A 272 29.83 9.01 -8.09
N SER A 273 30.70 8.26 -7.41
CA SER A 273 31.36 7.07 -7.99
C SER A 273 30.72 5.74 -7.61
N VAL A 274 29.84 5.73 -6.62
CA VAL A 274 29.19 4.51 -6.11
C VAL A 274 27.87 4.27 -6.81
N ILE A 275 27.66 3.03 -7.26
CA ILE A 275 26.39 2.56 -7.79
C ILE A 275 25.66 1.78 -6.69
N TYR A 276 24.46 2.23 -6.34
CA TYR A 276 23.56 1.49 -5.45
C TYR A 276 22.58 0.66 -6.27
N VAL A 277 22.51 -0.64 -5.99
CA VAL A 277 21.62 -1.59 -6.68
C VAL A 277 20.71 -2.26 -5.66
N ALA A 278 19.40 -2.16 -5.84
CA ALA A 278 18.39 -2.85 -5.04
C ALA A 278 17.12 -3.12 -5.86
N PHE A 279 16.54 -4.31 -5.71
CA PHE A 279 15.35 -4.77 -6.46
C PHE A 279 14.07 -4.78 -5.62
N GLY A 280 14.11 -4.15 -4.44
CA GLY A 280 13.03 -4.21 -3.46
C GLY A 280 12.99 -5.54 -2.70
N SER A 281 11.89 -5.77 -1.97
CA SER A 281 11.76 -6.94 -1.07
C SER A 281 10.75 -8.00 -1.53
N GLN A 282 10.12 -7.79 -2.68
CA GLN A 282 9.11 -8.69 -3.25
C GLN A 282 9.54 -9.36 -4.55
N ASN A 283 10.53 -8.82 -5.25
CA ASN A 283 11.00 -9.36 -6.52
C ASN A 283 12.35 -10.05 -6.34
N THR A 284 12.54 -11.14 -7.07
CA THR A 284 13.84 -11.80 -7.22
C THR A 284 14.30 -11.65 -8.65
N ILE A 285 15.61 -11.59 -8.84
CA ILE A 285 16.25 -11.57 -10.15
C ILE A 285 16.85 -12.94 -10.43
N SER A 286 16.84 -13.38 -11.69
CA SER A 286 17.48 -14.65 -12.04
C SER A 286 18.99 -14.58 -11.79
N THR A 287 19.59 -15.72 -11.47
CA THR A 287 21.06 -15.81 -11.30
C THR A 287 21.81 -15.36 -12.54
N PHE A 288 21.27 -15.63 -13.73
CA PHE A 288 21.81 -15.14 -15.00
C PHE A 288 21.87 -13.61 -15.05
N LEU A 289 20.77 -12.93 -14.75
CA LEU A 289 20.71 -11.47 -14.76
C LEU A 289 21.58 -10.87 -13.64
N LEU A 290 21.65 -11.52 -12.47
CA LEU A 290 22.55 -11.10 -11.40
C LEU A 290 24.01 -11.17 -11.85
N ASN A 291 24.41 -12.25 -12.52
CA ASN A 291 25.76 -12.40 -13.06
C ASN A 291 26.05 -11.34 -14.15
N LEU A 292 25.06 -10.95 -14.94
CA LEU A 292 25.23 -9.90 -15.95
C LEU A 292 25.42 -8.50 -15.33
N ILE A 293 24.90 -8.27 -14.12
CA ILE A 293 25.08 -7.01 -13.39
C ILE A 293 26.44 -6.97 -12.66
N LEU A 294 26.95 -8.13 -12.26
CA LEU A 294 28.21 -8.24 -11.50
C LEU A 294 29.47 -8.29 -12.38
N ASN A 295 29.33 -8.55 -13.68
CA ASN A 295 30.42 -8.60 -14.66
C ASN A 295 30.39 -7.38 -15.57
#